data_AF-A0A4Q0IL79-F1
#
_entry.id   AF-A0A4Q0IL79-F1
#
_cell.length_a   1.000
_cell.length_b   1.000
_cell.length_c   1.000
_cell.angle_alpha   90.00
_cell.angle_beta   90.00
_cell.angle_gamma   90.00
#
_symmetry.space_group_name_H-M   'P 1'
#
loop_
_entity.id
_entity.type
_entity.pdbx_description
1 polymer ?
#
loop_
_entity_poly.entity_id
_entity_poly.type
_entity_poly.pdbx_seq_one_letter_code
_entity_poly.pdbx_strand_id
1 'polypeptide(L)'
;MNYFLLAETDFFRLINEAGDCNMETAYMAFATQVIELCNGSMDANRTIIALAYIEIELQHHPVRNLSEERKEIAAYVSKALSFVRKMQKFLAMSQVPPLISANTTTDNTANLLQWTGNAIDLVELIYGIDEMGCINNGKMPLKQLAPLLYKIFGIESKDCYRFYVDIKRRKNESRTYFLDRMQEKLNERMLRDEELERMRK
;
A
#
# COMPACT_ATOMS: atom_id res chain seq x y z
N MET A 1 9.93 14.34 15.78
CA MET A 1 11.24 13.97 15.19
C MET A 1 11.33 14.70 13.86
N ASN A 2 12.40 15.46 13.65
CA ASN A 2 12.48 16.56 12.66
C ASN A 2 12.41 16.09 11.21
N TYR A 3 11.48 16.66 10.44
CA TYR A 3 11.38 16.53 8.98
C TYR A 3 12.60 17.14 8.23
N PHE A 4 13.48 17.84 8.96
CA PHE A 4 14.60 18.64 8.45
C PHE A 4 15.94 17.90 8.32
N LEU A 5 16.05 16.65 8.76
CA LEU A 5 17.35 15.94 8.87
C LEU A 5 18.10 15.71 7.53
N LEU A 6 17.42 15.75 6.39
CA LEU A 6 18.06 15.50 5.08
C LEU A 6 18.50 16.77 4.34
N ALA A 7 17.96 17.94 4.70
CA ALA A 7 18.40 19.23 4.17
C ALA A 7 19.69 19.74 4.85
N GLU A 8 20.03 19.15 6.01
CA GLU A 8 21.28 19.40 6.73
C GLU A 8 22.43 18.46 6.29
N THR A 9 22.25 17.71 5.20
CA THR A 9 23.29 16.79 4.72
C THR A 9 24.47 17.53 4.13
N ASP A 10 25.65 16.91 4.24
CA ASP A 10 26.87 17.42 3.61
C ASP A 10 26.70 17.70 2.12
N PHE A 11 25.81 16.97 1.44
CA PHE A 11 25.42 17.24 0.06
C PHE A 11 24.76 18.61 -0.12
N PHE A 12 23.74 18.94 0.68
CA PHE A 12 23.08 20.25 0.62
C PHE A 12 24.01 21.39 1.03
N ARG A 13 24.91 21.15 2.00
CA ARG A 13 25.96 22.10 2.35
C ARG A 13 26.90 22.38 1.19
N LEU A 14 27.35 21.35 0.47
CA LEU A 14 28.26 21.48 -0.67
C LEU A 14 27.65 22.21 -1.88
N ILE A 15 26.40 21.90 -2.22
CA ILE A 15 25.73 22.57 -3.35
C ILE A 15 25.39 24.04 -3.05
N ASN A 16 25.35 24.43 -1.77
CA ASN A 16 25.02 25.79 -1.35
C ASN A 16 26.26 26.65 -1.08
N GLU A 17 27.27 26.11 -0.41
CA GLU A 17 28.40 26.90 0.13
C GLU A 17 29.75 26.60 -0.54
N ALA A 18 29.81 25.64 -1.46
CA ALA A 18 31.03 25.16 -2.12
C ALA A 18 32.14 24.81 -1.12
N GLY A 19 32.12 23.57 -0.61
CA GLY A 19 33.12 23.05 0.32
C GLY A 19 34.22 22.22 -0.34
N ASP A 20 35.25 21.89 0.44
CA ASP A 20 36.49 21.20 0.02
C ASP A 20 36.36 19.66 -0.08
N CYS A 21 35.15 19.12 0.05
CA CYS A 21 34.92 17.67 0.06
C CYS A 21 34.39 17.15 -1.28
N ASN A 22 34.80 15.92 -1.63
CA ASN A 22 34.45 15.28 -2.88
C ASN A 22 32.92 15.16 -3.04
N MET A 23 32.41 15.80 -4.10
CA MET A 23 31.00 15.84 -4.45
C MET A 23 30.40 14.44 -4.66
N GLU A 24 31.21 13.50 -5.17
CA GLU A 24 30.82 12.10 -5.35
C GLU A 24 30.54 11.42 -4.00
N THR A 25 31.45 11.58 -3.03
CA THR A 25 31.31 11.01 -1.69
C THR A 25 30.06 11.55 -0.98
N ALA A 26 29.84 12.87 -1.07
CA ALA A 26 28.67 13.49 -0.46
C ALA A 26 27.36 13.05 -1.13
N TYR A 27 27.35 12.92 -2.46
CA TYR A 27 26.20 12.39 -3.19
C TYR A 27 25.92 10.94 -2.81
N MET A 28 26.94 10.09 -2.69
CA MET A 28 26.78 8.69 -2.28
C MET A 28 26.23 8.55 -0.87
N ALA A 29 26.68 9.39 0.06
CA ALA A 29 26.13 9.45 1.42
C ALA A 29 24.66 9.90 1.40
N PHE A 30 24.33 10.95 0.63
CA PHE A 30 22.96 11.40 0.43
C PHE A 30 22.06 10.30 -0.15
N ALA A 31 22.51 9.63 -1.21
CA ALA A 31 21.76 8.56 -1.85
C ALA A 31 21.50 7.39 -0.87
N THR A 32 22.50 7.05 -0.06
CA THR A 32 22.39 6.01 0.98
C THR A 32 21.33 6.40 2.01
N GLN A 33 21.36 7.64 2.51
CA GLN A 33 20.35 8.12 3.47
C GLN A 33 18.93 8.13 2.90
N VAL A 34 18.77 8.48 1.62
CA VAL A 34 17.47 8.41 0.93
C VAL A 34 16.99 6.96 0.81
N ILE A 35 17.88 6.01 0.51
CA ILE A 35 17.55 4.58 0.45
C ILE A 35 17.16 4.06 1.84
N GLU A 36 17.91 4.40 2.87
CA GLU A 36 17.60 4.04 4.26
C GLU A 36 16.26 4.63 4.70
N LEU A 37 15.96 5.88 4.36
CA LEU A 37 14.66 6.49 4.62
C LEU A 37 13.51 5.77 3.89
N CYS A 38 13.76 5.28 2.68
CA CYS A 38 12.78 4.51 1.91
C CYS A 38 12.58 3.09 2.46
N ASN A 39 13.62 2.48 3.05
CA ASN A 39 13.58 1.10 3.55
C ASN A 39 13.24 0.98 5.04
N GLY A 40 13.53 2.01 5.84
CA GLY A 40 13.52 1.95 7.31
C GLY A 40 12.37 2.67 8.01
N SER A 41 11.48 3.34 7.29
CA SER A 41 10.41 4.12 7.92
C SER A 41 9.16 3.26 8.21
N MET A 42 8.69 3.27 9.47
CA MET A 42 7.38 2.71 9.87
C MET A 42 6.19 3.56 9.37
N ASP A 43 6.44 4.69 8.71
CA ASP A 43 5.42 5.68 8.32
C ASP A 43 5.68 6.19 6.89
N ALA A 44 5.08 5.49 5.91
CA ALA A 44 5.21 5.81 4.49
C ALA A 44 4.84 7.26 4.16
N ASN A 45 3.88 7.86 4.89
CA ASN A 45 3.47 9.25 4.66
C ASN A 45 4.61 10.22 4.99
N ARG A 46 5.36 9.96 6.07
CA ARG A 46 6.52 10.80 6.42
C ARG A 46 7.63 10.72 5.38
N THR A 47 7.92 9.53 4.87
CA THR A 47 8.90 9.34 3.79
C THR A 47 8.47 10.10 2.52
N ILE A 48 7.19 10.01 2.14
CA ILE A 48 6.66 10.74 0.98
C ILE A 48 6.80 12.25 1.15
N ILE A 49 6.43 12.79 2.31
CA ILE A 49 6.53 14.22 2.62
C ILE A 49 8.00 14.68 2.59
N ALA A 50 8.91 13.91 3.17
CA ALA A 50 10.34 14.23 3.17
C ALA A 50 10.94 14.23 1.76
N LEU A 51 10.62 13.24 0.92
CA LEU A 51 11.09 13.21 -0.47
C LEU A 51 10.51 14.34 -1.31
N ALA A 52 9.22 14.69 -1.10
CA ALA A 52 8.60 15.83 -1.77
C ALA A 52 9.28 17.15 -1.39
N TYR A 53 9.64 17.32 -0.12
CA TYR A 53 10.39 18.49 0.33
C TYR A 53 11.76 18.58 -0.35
N ILE A 54 12.54 17.49 -0.37
CA ILE A 54 13.86 17.44 -1.01
C ILE A 54 13.76 17.74 -2.52
N GLU A 55 12.75 17.20 -3.19
CA GLU A 55 12.51 17.47 -4.62
C GLU A 55 12.29 18.96 -4.86
N ILE A 56 11.48 19.63 -4.03
CA ILE A 56 11.20 21.06 -4.14
C ILE A 56 12.49 21.88 -3.99
N GLU A 57 13.30 21.56 -2.98
CA GLU A 57 14.58 22.24 -2.72
C GLU A 57 15.56 22.07 -3.89
N LEU A 58 15.70 20.85 -4.43
CA LEU A 58 16.57 20.58 -5.58
C LEU A 58 16.07 21.23 -6.87
N GLN A 59 14.75 21.26 -7.09
CA GLN A 59 14.14 21.83 -8.29
C GLN A 59 14.28 23.36 -8.34
N HIS A 60 14.22 24.02 -7.19
CA HIS A 60 14.32 25.48 -7.09
C HIS A 60 15.71 25.96 -6.70
N HIS A 61 16.70 25.06 -6.65
CA HIS A 61 18.08 25.42 -6.40
C HIS A 61 18.57 26.44 -7.45
N PRO A 62 19.23 27.55 -7.04
CA PRO A 62 19.65 28.61 -7.95
C PRO A 62 20.86 28.19 -8.80
N VAL A 63 20.64 27.26 -9.73
CA VAL A 63 21.66 26.74 -10.67
C VAL A 63 21.84 27.68 -11.90
N ARG A 64 21.03 28.75 -12.00
CA ARG A 64 20.82 29.45 -13.28
C ARG A 64 21.88 30.49 -13.69
N ASN A 65 22.84 30.82 -12.84
CA ASN A 65 23.95 31.68 -13.21
C ASN A 65 25.19 31.19 -12.46
N LEU A 66 26.25 30.70 -13.13
CA LEU A 66 27.69 30.82 -12.78
C LEU A 66 28.59 29.74 -13.44
N SER A 67 29.90 30.00 -13.36
CA SER A 67 31.08 29.51 -14.12
C SER A 67 31.26 27.99 -14.33
N GLU A 68 32.27 27.61 -15.14
CA GLU A 68 32.65 26.21 -15.46
C GLU A 68 32.75 25.27 -14.24
N GLU A 69 33.17 25.78 -13.08
CA GLU A 69 33.29 25.03 -11.82
C GLU A 69 31.92 24.67 -11.19
N ARG A 70 30.86 25.43 -11.52
CA ARG A 70 29.49 25.14 -11.07
C ARG A 70 28.75 24.17 -12.00
N LYS A 71 29.34 23.76 -13.12
CA LYS A 71 28.74 22.73 -14.00
C LYS A 71 28.71 21.36 -13.33
N GLU A 72 29.73 21.03 -12.56
CA GLU A 72 29.76 19.77 -11.80
C GLU A 72 28.66 19.76 -10.75
N ILE A 73 28.51 20.85 -9.97
CA ILE A 73 27.43 21.03 -9.00
C ILE A 73 26.06 20.91 -9.68
N ALA A 74 25.86 21.57 -10.82
CA ALA A 74 24.62 21.49 -11.59
C ALA A 74 24.29 20.05 -12.04
N ALA A 75 25.31 19.27 -12.44
CA ALA A 75 25.15 17.88 -12.81
C ALA A 75 24.72 17.03 -11.62
N TYR A 76 25.32 17.23 -10.44
CA TYR A 76 24.95 16.52 -9.21
C TYR A 76 23.58 16.91 -8.67
N VAL A 77 23.17 18.19 -8.75
CA VAL A 77 21.80 18.62 -8.42
C VAL A 77 20.79 17.93 -9.34
N SER A 78 21.06 17.90 -10.65
CA SER A 78 20.20 17.22 -11.63
C SER A 78 20.14 15.71 -11.41
N LYS A 79 21.27 15.10 -11.02
CA LYS A 79 21.39 13.67 -10.68
C LYS A 79 20.60 13.34 -9.41
N ALA A 80 20.70 14.15 -8.37
CA ALA A 80 19.94 14.00 -7.13
C ALA A 80 18.44 14.19 -7.35
N LEU A 81 18.03 15.20 -8.12
CA LEU A 81 16.63 15.42 -8.47
C LEU A 81 16.03 14.21 -9.21
N SER A 82 16.77 13.70 -10.20
CA SER A 82 16.37 12.52 -10.97
C SER A 82 16.27 11.27 -10.09
N PHE A 83 17.19 11.12 -9.15
CA PHE A 83 17.19 10.02 -8.19
C PHE A 83 15.99 10.08 -7.25
N VAL A 84 15.72 11.23 -6.61
CA VAL A 84 14.59 11.43 -5.69
C VAL A 84 13.25 11.15 -6.39
N ARG A 85 13.06 11.68 -7.61
CA ARG A 85 11.86 11.39 -8.43
C ARG A 85 11.69 9.91 -8.71
N LYS A 86 12.78 9.21 -9.01
CA LYS A 86 12.74 7.76 -9.27
C LYS A 86 12.40 6.98 -8.00
N MET A 87 12.89 7.41 -6.84
CA MET A 87 12.53 6.82 -5.54
C MET A 87 11.07 7.07 -5.17
N GLN A 88 10.54 8.29 -5.35
CA GLN A 88 9.11 8.57 -5.17
C GLN A 88 8.25 7.71 -6.12
N LYS A 89 8.64 7.58 -7.39
CA LYS A 89 7.94 6.71 -8.34
C LYS A 89 8.02 5.24 -7.92
N PHE A 90 9.15 4.78 -7.41
CA PHE A 90 9.30 3.43 -6.88
C PHE A 90 8.37 3.21 -5.68
N LEU A 91 8.28 4.15 -4.75
CA LEU A 91 7.32 4.09 -3.63
C LEU A 91 5.87 4.11 -4.11
N ALA A 92 5.54 4.90 -5.13
CA ALA A 92 4.20 4.95 -5.72
C ALA A 92 3.85 3.66 -6.51
N MET A 93 4.82 3.03 -7.18
CA MET A 93 4.64 1.75 -7.87
C MET A 93 4.63 0.56 -6.91
N SER A 94 5.36 0.65 -5.80
CA SER A 94 5.32 -0.31 -4.69
C SER A 94 4.03 -0.18 -3.88
N GLN A 95 3.37 0.98 -3.93
CA GLN A 95 1.97 1.16 -3.53
C GLN A 95 1.02 0.64 -4.64
N VAL A 96 1.05 -0.68 -4.86
CA VAL A 96 -0.14 -1.40 -5.35
C VAL A 96 -1.30 -1.16 -4.35
N PRO A 97 -2.58 -1.17 -4.78
CA PRO A 97 -3.73 -1.09 -3.87
C PRO A 97 -3.49 -2.04 -2.69
N PRO A 98 -3.70 -1.59 -1.43
CA PRO A 98 -2.86 -1.99 -0.32
C PRO A 98 -2.84 -3.51 -0.11
N LEU A 99 -1.70 -4.12 -0.46
CA LEU A 99 -1.33 -5.46 -0.05
C LEU A 99 -0.68 -5.36 1.33
N ILE A 100 -1.50 -5.56 2.35
CA ILE A 100 -1.07 -5.72 3.73
C ILE A 100 -0.24 -7.02 3.81
N SER A 101 1.07 -6.92 4.04
CA SER A 101 1.86 -8.05 4.53
C SER A 101 2.67 -7.64 5.75
N ALA A 102 2.65 -8.53 6.73
CA ALA A 102 2.99 -8.32 8.13
C ALA A 102 4.50 -8.15 8.37
N ASN A 103 4.84 -7.28 9.33
CA ASN A 103 5.56 -7.66 10.55
C ASN A 103 5.85 -6.41 11.40
N THR A 104 4.89 -6.03 12.25
CA THR A 104 5.19 -5.54 13.60
C THR A 104 3.94 -5.72 14.43
N THR A 105 4.09 -6.51 15.49
CA THR A 105 3.25 -6.50 16.69
C THR A 105 3.08 -5.07 17.20
N THR A 106 2.00 -4.43 16.77
CA THR A 106 1.30 -3.39 17.50
C THR A 106 -0.16 -3.49 17.08
N ASP A 107 -0.98 -3.97 18.00
CA ASP A 107 -2.41 -3.71 18.05
C ASP A 107 -2.67 -2.26 17.63
N ASN A 108 -3.19 -2.05 16.41
CA ASN A 108 -3.90 -0.83 15.98
C ASN A 108 -4.22 -0.77 14.47
N THR A 109 -4.29 -1.89 13.74
CA THR A 109 -5.36 -1.95 12.72
C THR A 109 -6.64 -2.20 13.49
N ALA A 110 -7.35 -1.12 13.82
CA ALA A 110 -8.79 -1.21 14.08
C ALA A 110 -9.35 -2.22 13.08
N ASN A 111 -10.00 -3.28 13.56
CA ASN A 111 -10.71 -4.22 12.70
C ASN A 111 -11.49 -3.39 11.68
N LEU A 112 -11.08 -3.41 10.41
CA LEU A 112 -11.63 -2.49 9.40
C LEU A 112 -13.15 -2.67 9.34
N LEU A 113 -13.60 -3.91 9.54
CA LEU A 113 -14.97 -4.32 9.67
C LEU A 113 -15.06 -5.38 10.79
N GLN A 114 -16.22 -5.44 11.45
CA GLN A 114 -16.56 -6.50 12.38
C GLN A 114 -17.52 -7.48 11.71
N TRP A 115 -17.07 -8.71 11.46
CA TRP A 115 -17.99 -9.76 11.01
C TRP A 115 -18.92 -10.21 12.13
N THR A 116 -20.22 -10.11 11.87
CA THR A 116 -21.28 -10.47 12.82
C THR A 116 -21.96 -11.80 12.49
N GLY A 117 -21.63 -12.41 11.34
CA GLY A 117 -22.12 -13.73 10.95
C GLY A 117 -21.32 -14.87 11.57
N ASN A 118 -21.66 -16.13 11.23
CA ASN A 118 -20.85 -17.26 11.69
C ASN A 118 -19.53 -17.32 10.92
N ALA A 119 -18.49 -17.89 11.54
CA ALA A 119 -17.21 -18.07 10.86
C ALA A 119 -17.31 -19.05 9.67
N ILE A 120 -18.17 -20.06 9.76
CA ILE A 120 -18.40 -21.01 8.66
C ILE A 120 -19.02 -20.32 7.43
N ASP A 121 -19.83 -19.28 7.65
CA ASP A 121 -20.45 -18.49 6.58
C ASP A 121 -19.40 -17.65 5.85
N LEU A 122 -18.44 -17.08 6.59
CA LEU A 122 -17.29 -16.40 5.98
C LEU A 122 -16.42 -17.36 5.18
N VAL A 123 -16.19 -18.58 5.69
CA VAL A 123 -15.42 -19.60 4.96
C VAL A 123 -16.12 -19.99 3.66
N GLU A 124 -17.45 -20.13 3.68
CA GLU A 124 -18.24 -20.38 2.48
C GLU A 124 -18.03 -19.28 1.42
N LEU A 125 -18.06 -18.01 1.84
CA LEU A 125 -17.76 -16.88 0.96
C LEU A 125 -16.32 -16.91 0.42
N ILE A 126 -15.33 -17.19 1.28
CA ILE A 126 -13.92 -17.28 0.89
C ILE A 126 -13.73 -18.32 -0.22
N TYR A 127 -14.27 -19.53 -0.05
CA TYR A 127 -14.17 -20.58 -1.06
C TYR A 127 -14.96 -20.25 -2.33
N GLY A 128 -16.11 -19.59 -2.20
CA GLY A 128 -16.85 -19.10 -3.37
C GLY A 128 -16.03 -18.11 -4.20
N ILE A 129 -15.36 -17.15 -3.54
CA ILE A 129 -14.49 -16.17 -4.21
C ILE A 129 -13.26 -16.84 -4.84
N ASP A 130 -12.63 -17.78 -4.14
CA ASP A 130 -11.47 -18.54 -4.63
C ASP A 130 -11.82 -19.30 -5.92
N GLU A 131 -12.94 -20.02 -5.93
CA GLU A 131 -13.40 -20.81 -7.09
C GLU A 131 -13.78 -19.91 -8.28
N MET A 132 -14.33 -18.72 -8.03
CA MET A 132 -14.69 -17.77 -9.08
C MET A 132 -13.46 -17.19 -9.80
N GLY A 133 -12.25 -17.25 -9.22
CA GLY A 133 -11.02 -16.82 -9.86
C GLY A 133 -10.99 -15.33 -10.28
N CYS A 134 -11.88 -14.51 -9.73
CA CYS A 134 -12.03 -13.11 -10.16
C CYS A 134 -10.96 -12.17 -9.57
N ILE A 135 -10.08 -12.66 -8.70
CA ILE A 135 -9.03 -11.88 -8.04
C ILE A 135 -7.68 -12.16 -8.70
N ASN A 136 -6.94 -11.08 -9.00
CA ASN A 136 -5.59 -11.14 -9.58
C ASN A 136 -5.49 -12.04 -10.82
N ASN A 137 -6.46 -11.92 -11.74
CA ASN A 137 -6.54 -12.76 -12.94
C ASN A 137 -6.58 -14.27 -12.63
N GLY A 138 -7.27 -14.67 -11.56
CA GLY A 138 -7.36 -16.06 -11.11
C GLY A 138 -6.09 -16.61 -10.45
N LYS A 139 -5.10 -15.75 -10.17
CA LYS A 139 -3.81 -16.18 -9.60
C LYS A 139 -3.70 -15.99 -8.09
N MET A 140 -4.78 -15.58 -7.43
CA MET A 140 -4.79 -15.44 -5.97
C MET A 140 -4.88 -16.82 -5.31
N PRO A 141 -3.89 -17.28 -4.53
CA PRO A 141 -3.99 -18.56 -3.84
C PRO A 141 -4.88 -18.45 -2.60
N LEU A 142 -5.71 -19.47 -2.34
CA LEU A 142 -6.55 -19.58 -1.14
C LEU A 142 -5.79 -19.30 0.18
N LYS A 143 -4.54 -19.79 0.28
CA LYS A 143 -3.67 -19.59 1.46
C LYS A 143 -3.31 -18.13 1.71
N GLN A 144 -3.42 -17.26 0.71
CA GLN A 144 -3.23 -15.81 0.83
C GLN A 144 -4.58 -15.09 0.97
N LEU A 145 -5.60 -15.54 0.23
CA LEU A 145 -6.95 -14.97 0.26
C LEU A 145 -7.60 -15.09 1.65
N ALA A 146 -7.58 -16.29 2.25
CA ALA A 146 -8.29 -16.54 3.50
C ALA A 146 -7.75 -15.70 4.68
N PRO A 147 -6.42 -15.64 4.96
CA PRO A 147 -5.90 -14.77 6.02
C PRO A 147 -6.21 -13.28 5.81
N LEU A 148 -6.20 -12.83 4.54
CA LEU A 148 -6.50 -11.44 4.20
C LEU A 148 -7.96 -11.09 4.52
N LEU A 149 -8.91 -11.95 4.13
CA LEU A 149 -10.33 -11.73 4.43
C LEU A 149 -10.62 -11.85 5.94
N TYR A 150 -10.00 -12.80 6.64
CA TYR A 150 -10.10 -12.86 8.11
C TYR A 150 -9.64 -11.58 8.79
N LYS A 151 -8.49 -11.03 8.36
CA LYS A 151 -7.96 -9.77 8.88
C LYS A 151 -8.91 -8.59 8.61
N ILE A 152 -9.44 -8.47 7.39
CA ILE A 152 -10.38 -7.40 7.02
C ILE A 152 -11.63 -7.43 7.90
N PHE A 153 -12.14 -8.62 8.17
CA PHE A 153 -13.37 -8.86 8.92
C PHE A 153 -13.19 -8.98 10.44
N GLY A 154 -11.97 -8.75 10.94
CA GLY A 154 -11.68 -8.82 12.38
C GLY A 154 -11.90 -10.20 12.99
N ILE A 155 -11.77 -11.27 12.20
CA ILE A 155 -11.84 -12.65 12.68
C ILE A 155 -10.43 -13.17 12.88
N GLU A 156 -10.14 -13.70 14.06
CA GLU A 156 -8.90 -14.46 14.30
C GLU A 156 -8.83 -15.65 13.34
N SER A 157 -7.66 -15.86 12.72
CA SER A 157 -7.46 -16.94 11.75
C SER A 157 -7.93 -18.29 12.32
N LYS A 158 -8.99 -18.85 11.74
CA LYS A 158 -9.51 -20.18 12.08
C LYS A 158 -9.11 -21.21 11.03
N ASP A 159 -9.26 -22.48 11.38
CA ASP A 159 -9.02 -23.61 10.48
C ASP A 159 -10.01 -23.62 9.31
N CYS A 160 -9.65 -22.88 8.26
CA CYS A 160 -10.43 -22.67 7.03
C CYS A 160 -10.75 -24.00 6.34
N TYR A 161 -9.81 -24.95 6.38
CA TYR A 161 -10.00 -26.28 5.81
C TYR A 161 -11.05 -27.08 6.58
N ARG A 162 -10.99 -27.07 7.92
CA ARG A 162 -11.97 -27.78 8.76
C ARG A 162 -13.40 -27.30 8.47
N PHE A 163 -13.63 -25.99 8.43
CA PHE A 163 -14.95 -25.43 8.13
C PHE A 163 -15.42 -25.79 6.73
N TYR A 164 -14.52 -25.83 5.74
CA TYR A 164 -14.87 -26.29 4.40
C TYR A 164 -15.29 -27.77 4.37
N VAL A 165 -14.62 -28.63 5.13
CA VAL A 165 -15.03 -30.03 5.30
C VAL A 165 -16.44 -30.12 5.92
N ASP A 166 -16.74 -29.29 6.91
CA ASP A 166 -18.07 -29.22 7.52
C ASP A 166 -19.13 -28.77 6.50
N ILE A 167 -18.83 -27.76 5.69
CA ILE A 167 -19.71 -27.30 4.58
C ILE A 167 -19.99 -28.45 3.61
N LYS A 168 -18.95 -29.18 3.18
CA LYS A 168 -19.07 -30.33 2.26
C LYS A 168 -19.93 -31.47 2.80
N ARG A 169 -20.03 -31.62 4.13
CA ARG A 169 -20.76 -32.69 4.81
C ARG A 169 -22.22 -32.35 5.12
N ARG A 170 -22.66 -31.11 4.89
CA ARG A 170 -24.05 -30.69 5.06
C ARG A 170 -24.97 -31.56 4.18
N LYS A 171 -26.12 -31.96 4.74
CA LYS A 171 -27.09 -32.86 4.10
C LYS A 171 -28.38 -32.18 3.65
N ASN A 172 -28.59 -30.90 3.95
CA ASN A 172 -29.80 -30.21 3.50
C ASN A 172 -29.69 -29.86 2.00
N GLU A 173 -30.76 -29.27 1.46
CA GLU A 173 -30.97 -29.09 0.01
C GLU A 173 -29.84 -28.34 -0.69
N SER A 174 -29.20 -27.39 0.00
CA SER A 174 -28.01 -26.70 -0.47
C SER A 174 -26.84 -26.90 0.48
N ARG A 175 -25.62 -26.98 -0.04
CA ARG A 175 -24.43 -26.96 0.82
C ARG A 175 -23.99 -25.53 1.12
N THR A 176 -24.38 -24.59 0.27
CA THR A 176 -23.94 -23.19 0.24
C THR A 176 -25.06 -22.23 0.68
N TYR A 177 -25.59 -22.45 1.88
CA TYR A 177 -26.72 -21.65 2.40
C TYR A 177 -26.44 -20.15 2.49
N PHE A 178 -25.20 -19.77 2.81
CA PHE A 178 -24.86 -18.37 2.97
C PHE A 178 -24.87 -17.66 1.62
N LEU A 179 -24.30 -18.27 0.58
CA LEU A 179 -24.30 -17.73 -0.77
C LEU A 179 -25.71 -17.68 -1.36
N ASP A 180 -26.54 -18.71 -1.15
CA ASP A 180 -27.93 -18.72 -1.61
C ASP A 180 -28.72 -17.56 -0.99
N ARG A 181 -28.60 -17.40 0.33
CA ARG A 181 -29.25 -16.31 1.06
C ARG A 181 -28.71 -14.94 0.65
N MET A 182 -27.41 -14.83 0.37
CA MET A 182 -26.81 -13.59 -0.13
C MET A 182 -27.39 -13.20 -1.49
N GLN A 183 -27.50 -14.16 -2.41
CA GLN A 183 -28.10 -13.96 -3.72
C GLN A 183 -29.56 -13.53 -3.60
N GLU A 184 -30.36 -14.25 -2.80
CA GLU A 184 -31.77 -13.92 -2.55
C GLU A 184 -31.93 -12.48 -2.05
N LYS A 185 -31.16 -12.09 -1.02
CA LYS A 185 -31.23 -10.74 -0.43
C LYS A 185 -30.82 -9.63 -1.40
N LEU A 186 -29.85 -9.91 -2.28
CA LEU A 186 -29.44 -8.95 -3.30
C LEU A 186 -30.54 -8.77 -4.36
N ASN A 187 -31.14 -9.86 -4.84
CA ASN A 187 -32.24 -9.81 -5.81
C ASN A 187 -33.48 -9.11 -5.23
N GLU A 188 -33.84 -9.37 -3.97
CA GLU A 188 -34.92 -8.65 -3.28
C GLU A 188 -34.67 -7.13 -3.25
N ARG A 189 -33.40 -6.70 -3.07
CA ARG A 189 -33.05 -5.27 -3.09
C ARG A 189 -33.25 -4.68 -4.47
N MET A 190 -32.81 -5.36 -5.52
CA MET A 190 -33.00 -4.91 -6.90
C MET A 190 -34.50 -4.72 -7.23
N LEU A 191 -35.34 -5.68 -6.83
CA LEU A 191 -36.79 -5.57 -7.02
C LEU A 191 -37.40 -4.35 -6.31
N ARG A 192 -36.96 -4.06 -5.07
CA ARG A 192 -37.41 -2.86 -4.35
C ARG A 192 -36.95 -1.57 -5.03
N ASP A 193 -35.72 -1.54 -5.51
CA ASP A 193 -35.15 -0.38 -6.20
C ASP A 193 -35.91 -0.12 -7.52
N GLU A 194 -36.22 -1.16 -8.30
CA GLU A 194 -37.04 -1.07 -9.53
C GLU A 194 -38.47 -0.57 -9.27
N GLU A 195 -39.11 -1.03 -8.21
CA GLU A 195 -40.46 -0.58 -7.85
C GLU A 195 -40.47 0.90 -7.42
N LEU A 196 -39.46 1.33 -6.66
CA LEU A 196 -39.28 2.75 -6.30
C LEU A 196 -39.04 3.63 -7.53
N GLU A 197 -38.31 3.15 -8.53
CA GLU A 197 -38.12 3.85 -9.80
C GLU A 197 -39.41 3.98 -10.61
N ARG A 198 -40.27 2.95 -10.61
CA ARG A 198 -41.60 3.00 -11.26
C ARG A 198 -42.51 4.02 -10.60
N MET A 199 -42.53 4.08 -9.26
CA MET A 199 -43.35 5.03 -8.51
C MET A 199 -42.90 6.50 -8.66
N ARG A 200 -41.70 6.74 -9.18
CA ARG A 200 -41.16 8.09 -9.45
C ARG A 200 -41.44 8.59 -10.88
N LYS A 201 -41.91 7.72 -11.78
CA LYS A 201 -42.27 8.05 -13.17
C LYS A 201 -43.77 8.31 -13.28
#